data_AF-A0A844ZB61-F1
#
_entry.id   AF-A0A844ZB61-F1
#
_cell.length_a   1.000
_cell.length_b   1.000
_cell.length_c   1.000
_cell.angle_alpha   90.00
_cell.angle_beta   90.00
_cell.angle_gamma   90.00
#
_symmetry.space_group_name_H-M   'P 1'
#
loop_
_entity.id
_entity.type
_entity.pdbx_description
1 polymer ?
#
loop_
_entity_poly.entity_id
_entity_poly.type
_entity_poly.pdbx_seq_one_letter_code
_entity_poly.pdbx_strand_id
1 'polypeptide(L)'
;MSDVKDQYSVGYGKPPTKTRFKKGSSGNPNGRPKGARNKIPRGFGLDASAQPANQMLLEEAYRTITVREGEELVELPVIKAVFRSLGVSAMKGNRLAQATMAELVREIEEEERAAKTSLFDTACEYKFGWERAIEDARKNGRPEPTPLPHPADVIVDLASATVTYAGPITHEEKARWDRMLEYRAELQAKVSLLASGYKRLKGAKPPIPIASTLAEDWKRTTDWYDELNEPLPIRYRRPLDDRFDASILDTPAKRQTNDT
;
A
#
# COMPACT_ATOMS: atom_id res chain seq x y z
N MET A 1 -84.39 4.89 15.44
CA MET A 1 -83.57 5.00 14.22
C MET A 1 -82.68 3.77 14.15
N SER A 2 -82.68 3.16 12.97
CA SER A 2 -82.11 1.88 12.56
C SER A 2 -80.60 1.76 12.76
N ASP A 3 -80.13 0.55 13.12
CA ASP A 3 -78.87 0.02 12.57
C ASP A 3 -78.92 -1.52 12.52
N VAL A 4 -79.00 -2.05 11.31
CA VAL A 4 -79.01 -3.48 10.97
C VAL A 4 -77.59 -4.02 11.13
N LYS A 5 -77.33 -4.88 12.11
CA LYS A 5 -76.11 -5.69 12.14
C LYS A 5 -76.29 -6.87 11.19
N ASP A 6 -75.87 -6.68 9.94
CA ASP A 6 -75.74 -7.74 8.95
C ASP A 6 -75.02 -8.97 9.57
N GLN A 7 -75.74 -10.07 9.69
CA GLN A 7 -75.16 -11.36 10.09
C GLN A 7 -74.27 -11.85 8.95
N TYR A 8 -72.96 -11.68 9.11
CA TYR A 8 -71.96 -12.18 8.16
C TYR A 8 -72.17 -13.69 7.88
N SER A 9 -72.70 -14.00 6.69
CA SER A 9 -72.91 -15.35 6.19
C SER A 9 -71.57 -16.03 5.95
N VAL A 10 -71.28 -17.05 6.76
CA VAL A 10 -70.10 -17.92 6.65
C VAL A 10 -70.37 -18.94 5.53
N GLY A 11 -69.40 -19.12 4.63
CA GLY A 11 -69.49 -20.02 3.48
C GLY A 11 -68.13 -20.29 2.85
N TYR A 12 -68.09 -21.01 1.73
CA TYR A 12 -66.84 -21.30 1.04
C TYR A 12 -66.10 -20.01 0.66
N GLY A 13 -64.83 -19.89 1.08
CA GLY A 13 -64.01 -18.67 0.91
C GLY A 13 -64.35 -17.49 1.83
N LYS A 14 -65.31 -17.63 2.76
CA LYS A 14 -65.74 -16.60 3.71
C LYS A 14 -65.57 -17.07 5.17
N PRO A 15 -64.34 -17.00 5.72
CA PRO A 15 -64.07 -17.48 7.07
C PRO A 15 -64.79 -16.62 8.14
N PRO A 16 -65.23 -17.22 9.27
CA PRO A 16 -65.90 -16.50 10.34
C PRO A 16 -65.09 -15.30 10.83
N THR A 17 -65.78 -14.16 11.05
CA THR A 17 -65.14 -12.92 11.51
C THR A 17 -64.47 -13.07 12.88
N LYS A 18 -65.01 -13.93 13.76
CA LYS A 18 -64.49 -14.15 15.12
C LYS A 18 -63.12 -14.85 15.15
N THR A 19 -62.76 -15.61 14.13
CA THR A 19 -61.52 -16.42 14.10
C THR A 19 -60.49 -15.94 13.07
N ARG A 20 -60.79 -14.87 12.32
CA ARG A 20 -59.88 -14.29 11.35
C ARG A 20 -58.73 -13.54 12.05
N PHE A 21 -57.49 -13.81 11.66
CA PHE A 21 -56.34 -13.03 12.11
C PHE A 21 -56.47 -11.56 11.69
N LYS A 22 -56.13 -10.64 12.60
CA LYS A 22 -56.09 -9.20 12.28
C LYS A 22 -55.03 -8.94 11.22
N LYS A 23 -55.35 -8.12 10.21
CA LYS A 23 -54.39 -7.72 9.17
C LYS A 23 -53.15 -7.11 9.84
N GLY A 24 -51.98 -7.69 9.61
CA GLY A 24 -50.71 -7.25 10.20
C GLY A 24 -50.27 -8.02 11.46
N SER A 25 -51.13 -8.86 12.04
CA SER A 25 -50.77 -9.74 13.15
C SER A 25 -50.67 -11.18 12.65
N SER A 26 -49.53 -11.83 12.88
CA SER A 26 -49.37 -13.24 12.55
C SER A 26 -49.99 -14.11 13.65
N GLY A 27 -50.51 -15.28 13.29
CA GLY A 27 -51.09 -16.21 14.27
C GLY A 27 -50.10 -16.79 15.27
N ASN A 28 -48.80 -16.61 15.05
CA ASN A 28 -47.74 -16.98 15.98
C ASN A 28 -46.89 -15.74 16.31
N PRO A 29 -47.15 -15.05 17.43
CA PRO A 29 -46.40 -13.86 17.83
C PRO A 29 -44.90 -14.14 18.05
N ASN A 30 -44.55 -15.38 18.43
CA ASN A 30 -43.16 -15.86 18.56
C ASN A 30 -42.63 -16.46 17.24
N GLY A 31 -43.38 -16.33 16.16
CA GLY A 31 -42.98 -16.75 14.82
C GLY A 31 -41.83 -15.89 14.31
N ARG A 32 -41.19 -16.38 13.25
CA ARG A 32 -40.02 -15.71 12.67
C ARG A 32 -40.37 -14.28 12.20
N PRO A 33 -39.63 -13.25 12.64
CA PRO A 33 -39.91 -11.86 12.26
C PRO A 33 -39.75 -11.64 10.76
N LYS A 34 -40.64 -10.81 10.21
CA LYS A 34 -40.67 -10.46 8.79
C LYS A 34 -39.42 -9.64 8.44
N GLY A 35 -38.48 -10.23 7.69
CA GLY A 35 -37.25 -9.56 7.25
C GLY A 35 -35.93 -10.16 7.77
N ALA A 36 -35.96 -11.32 8.44
CA ALA A 36 -34.74 -12.02 8.85
C ALA A 36 -33.75 -12.21 7.68
N ARG A 37 -32.50 -11.77 7.87
CA ARG A 37 -31.46 -11.56 6.84
C ARG A 37 -30.90 -12.84 6.18
N ASN A 38 -31.31 -14.03 6.62
CA ASN A 38 -30.96 -15.29 5.94
C ASN A 38 -31.84 -15.51 4.70
N LYS A 39 -31.69 -14.64 3.71
CA LYS A 39 -32.17 -14.90 2.35
C LYS A 39 -30.95 -14.95 1.45
N ILE A 40 -30.75 -16.09 0.78
CA ILE A 40 -29.86 -16.15 -0.38
C ILE A 40 -30.37 -15.07 -1.37
N PRO A 41 -29.54 -14.09 -1.75
CA PRO A 41 -29.96 -13.05 -2.70
C PRO A 41 -30.50 -13.70 -3.97
N ARG A 42 -31.67 -13.27 -4.45
CA ARG A 42 -32.16 -13.71 -5.78
C ARG A 42 -31.24 -13.10 -6.83
N GLY A 43 -30.58 -13.94 -7.62
CA GLY A 43 -29.59 -13.52 -8.64
C GLY A 43 -28.26 -14.29 -8.60
N PHE A 44 -28.08 -15.16 -7.61
CA PHE A 44 -26.85 -15.89 -7.33
C PHE A 44 -26.57 -17.11 -8.25
N GLY A 45 -26.92 -17.05 -9.54
CA GLY A 45 -26.98 -18.26 -10.36
C GLY A 45 -26.83 -18.14 -11.88
N LEU A 46 -26.06 -17.17 -12.41
CA LEU A 46 -25.79 -17.11 -13.86
C LEU A 46 -24.34 -16.80 -14.24
N ASP A 47 -23.41 -16.66 -13.28
CA ASP A 47 -21.99 -16.59 -13.60
C ASP A 47 -21.31 -17.88 -13.14
N ALA A 48 -20.69 -18.63 -14.08
CA ALA A 48 -19.91 -19.81 -13.77
C ALA A 48 -18.64 -19.49 -12.96
N SER A 49 -18.22 -18.21 -12.96
CA SER A 49 -17.13 -17.67 -12.14
C SER A 49 -17.60 -17.23 -10.74
N ALA A 50 -18.89 -16.90 -10.57
CA ALA A 50 -19.41 -16.65 -9.25
C ALA A 50 -19.36 -17.97 -8.49
N GLN A 51 -18.59 -18.00 -7.40
CA GLN A 51 -18.58 -19.10 -6.44
C GLN A 51 -19.48 -18.73 -5.25
N PRO A 52 -20.83 -18.84 -5.37
CA PRO A 52 -21.78 -18.54 -4.34
C PRO A 52 -21.41 -18.98 -2.93
N ALA A 53 -21.01 -20.24 -2.83
CA ALA A 53 -20.72 -20.89 -1.57
C ALA A 53 -19.48 -20.26 -0.92
N ASN A 54 -18.48 -19.90 -1.73
CA ASN A 54 -17.25 -19.30 -1.24
C ASN A 54 -17.52 -17.90 -0.72
N GLN A 55 -18.36 -17.11 -1.40
CA GLN A 55 -18.75 -15.80 -0.88
C GLN A 55 -19.49 -15.91 0.45
N MET A 56 -20.50 -16.79 0.55
CA MET A 56 -21.22 -16.99 1.81
C MET A 56 -20.31 -17.50 2.93
N LEU A 57 -19.37 -18.38 2.61
CA LEU A 57 -18.38 -18.89 3.55
C LEU A 57 -17.44 -17.79 4.03
N LEU A 58 -16.93 -16.95 3.12
CA LEU A 58 -16.07 -15.81 3.47
C LEU A 58 -16.83 -14.79 4.32
N GLU A 59 -18.08 -14.48 3.98
CA GLU A 59 -18.93 -13.61 4.78
C GLU A 59 -19.10 -14.14 6.22
N GLU A 60 -19.33 -15.44 6.38
CA GLU A 60 -19.43 -16.05 7.71
C GLU A 60 -18.08 -16.13 8.43
N ALA A 61 -17.00 -16.46 7.71
CA ALA A 61 -15.65 -16.54 8.24
C ALA A 61 -15.17 -15.21 8.84
N TYR A 62 -15.46 -14.10 8.15
CA TYR A 62 -15.07 -12.75 8.59
C TYR A 62 -16.11 -12.05 9.47
N ARG A 63 -17.29 -12.64 9.68
CA ARG A 63 -18.28 -12.13 10.63
C ARG A 63 -17.69 -12.13 12.04
N THR A 64 -17.90 -11.04 12.79
CA THR A 64 -17.46 -10.96 14.18
C THR A 64 -18.41 -11.68 15.13
N ILE A 65 -17.84 -12.33 16.14
CA ILE A 65 -18.54 -12.93 17.26
C ILE A 65 -17.84 -12.55 18.57
N THR A 66 -18.60 -12.48 19.66
CA THR A 66 -18.07 -12.34 21.01
C THR A 66 -17.75 -13.72 21.58
N VAL A 67 -16.49 -13.98 21.91
CA VAL A 67 -16.02 -15.24 22.50
C VAL A 67 -15.44 -14.95 23.88
N ARG A 68 -15.70 -15.85 24.83
CA ARG A 68 -15.10 -15.77 26.17
C ARG A 68 -13.74 -16.47 26.19
N GLU A 69 -12.69 -15.73 26.50
CA GLU A 69 -11.33 -16.24 26.68
C GLU A 69 -10.93 -16.08 28.15
N GLY A 70 -11.05 -17.16 28.92
CA GLY A 70 -10.83 -17.13 30.37
C GLY A 70 -11.83 -16.20 31.07
N GLU A 71 -11.33 -15.08 31.58
CA GLU A 71 -12.13 -14.07 32.29
C GLU A 71 -12.60 -12.93 31.38
N GLU A 72 -12.02 -12.77 30.20
CA GLU A 72 -12.33 -11.65 29.29
C GLU A 72 -13.27 -12.06 28.14
N LEU A 73 -14.10 -11.11 27.69
CA LEU A 73 -14.90 -11.23 26.48
C LEU A 73 -14.19 -10.49 25.35
N VAL A 74 -13.80 -11.21 24.31
CA VAL A 74 -13.09 -10.66 23.15
C VAL A 74 -13.99 -10.76 21.92
N GLU A 75 -14.09 -9.68 21.14
CA GLU A 75 -14.74 -9.70 19.83
C GLU A 75 -13.71 -10.04 18.75
N LEU A 76 -13.97 -11.09 17.98
CA LEU A 76 -13.10 -11.51 16.88
C LEU A 76 -13.88 -12.18 15.74
N PRO A 77 -13.32 -12.22 14.52
CA PRO A 77 -13.90 -12.98 13.41
C PRO A 77 -14.05 -14.47 13.72
N VAL A 78 -15.11 -15.11 13.20
CA VAL A 78 -15.38 -16.55 13.37
C VAL A 78 -14.16 -17.39 13.00
N ILE A 79 -13.52 -17.10 11.87
CA ILE A 79 -12.35 -17.86 11.40
C ILE A 79 -11.19 -17.83 12.40
N LYS A 80 -10.97 -16.70 13.06
CA LYS A 80 -9.94 -16.55 14.08
C LYS A 80 -10.29 -17.35 15.34
N ALA A 81 -11.57 -17.40 15.71
CA ALA A 81 -12.04 -18.19 16.85
C ALA A 81 -11.87 -19.70 16.59
N VAL A 82 -12.22 -20.15 15.39
CA VAL A 82 -12.02 -21.53 14.93
C VAL A 82 -10.54 -21.91 15.00
N PHE A 83 -9.64 -21.13 14.42
CA PHE A 83 -8.19 -21.41 14.48
C PHE A 83 -7.64 -21.45 15.91
N ARG A 84 -8.10 -20.56 16.81
CA ARG A 84 -7.71 -20.60 18.23
C ARG A 84 -8.15 -21.92 18.89
N SER A 85 -9.41 -22.30 18.71
CA SER A 85 -9.94 -23.55 19.26
C SER A 85 -9.22 -24.78 18.69
N LEU A 86 -8.91 -24.77 17.39
CA LEU A 86 -8.15 -25.82 16.71
C LEU A 86 -6.73 -25.94 17.30
N GLY A 87 -6.05 -24.80 17.49
CA GLY A 87 -4.74 -24.75 18.13
C GLY A 87 -4.75 -25.29 19.56
N VAL A 88 -5.74 -24.90 20.38
CA VAL A 88 -5.90 -25.44 21.74
C VAL A 88 -6.15 -26.96 21.73
N SER A 89 -6.95 -27.46 20.78
CA SER A 89 -7.19 -28.90 20.62
C SER A 89 -5.91 -29.65 20.21
N ALA A 90 -5.14 -29.09 19.28
CA ALA A 90 -3.87 -29.65 18.82
C ALA A 90 -2.82 -29.70 19.96
N MET A 91 -2.72 -28.64 20.76
CA MET A 91 -1.84 -28.59 21.94
C MET A 91 -2.20 -29.64 23.01
N LYS A 92 -3.48 -30.01 23.11
CA LYS A 92 -3.97 -31.07 24.01
C LYS A 92 -3.76 -32.50 23.49
N GLY A 93 -3.08 -32.67 22.35
CA GLY A 93 -2.72 -33.99 21.81
C GLY A 93 -3.75 -34.61 20.86
N ASN A 94 -4.75 -33.85 20.39
CA ASN A 94 -5.67 -34.34 19.38
C ASN A 94 -4.95 -34.51 18.03
N ARG A 95 -4.70 -35.76 17.63
CA ARG A 95 -3.96 -36.10 16.40
C ARG A 95 -4.59 -35.51 15.14
N LEU A 96 -5.92 -35.49 15.05
CA LEU A 96 -6.61 -34.91 13.88
C LEU A 96 -6.38 -33.40 13.81
N ALA A 97 -6.52 -32.70 14.94
CA ALA A 97 -6.27 -31.26 15.00
C ALA A 97 -4.80 -30.91 14.71
N GLN A 98 -3.85 -31.72 15.19
CA GLN A 98 -2.42 -31.58 14.87
C GLN A 98 -2.14 -31.78 13.37
N ALA A 99 -2.73 -32.82 12.77
CA ALA A 99 -2.58 -33.08 11.33
C ALA A 99 -3.17 -31.95 10.47
N THR A 100 -4.40 -31.52 10.76
CA THR A 100 -5.04 -30.40 10.05
C THR A 100 -4.23 -29.10 10.18
N MET A 101 -3.72 -28.77 11.37
CA MET A 101 -2.89 -27.58 11.55
C MET A 101 -1.58 -27.67 10.75
N ALA A 102 -0.92 -28.82 10.78
CA ALA A 102 0.32 -29.04 10.02
C ALA A 102 0.10 -28.94 8.50
N GLU A 103 -1.02 -29.46 8.02
CA GLU A 103 -1.42 -29.38 6.61
C GLU A 103 -1.66 -27.93 6.17
N LEU A 104 -2.44 -27.16 6.94
CA LEU A 104 -2.69 -25.75 6.66
C LEU A 104 -1.40 -24.91 6.65
N VAL A 105 -0.51 -25.12 7.61
CA VAL A 105 0.78 -24.42 7.66
C VAL A 105 1.62 -24.79 6.45
N ARG A 106 1.71 -26.07 6.11
CA ARG A 106 2.46 -26.53 4.93
C ARG A 106 1.90 -25.92 3.64
N GLU A 107 0.58 -25.88 3.47
CA GLU A 107 -0.07 -25.28 2.31
C GLU A 107 0.27 -23.80 2.17
N ILE A 108 0.17 -23.02 3.25
CA ILE A 108 0.51 -21.59 3.26
C ILE A 108 2.00 -21.38 2.94
N GLU A 109 2.89 -22.16 3.57
CA GLU A 109 4.32 -22.05 3.32
C GLU A 109 4.71 -22.48 1.89
N GLU A 110 4.05 -23.50 1.34
CA GLU A 110 4.22 -23.94 -0.05
C GLU A 110 3.73 -22.90 -1.05
N GLU A 111 2.56 -22.30 -0.82
CA GLU A 111 2.03 -21.23 -1.65
C GLU A 111 2.93 -19.99 -1.61
N GLU A 112 3.38 -19.57 -0.43
CA GLU A 112 4.32 -18.46 -0.30
C GLU A 112 5.65 -18.76 -0.99
N ARG A 113 6.19 -19.97 -0.82
CA ARG A 113 7.45 -20.38 -1.44
C ARG A 113 7.32 -20.43 -2.96
N ALA A 114 6.21 -20.95 -3.48
CA ALA A 114 5.92 -21.01 -4.90
C ALA A 114 5.79 -19.60 -5.49
N ALA A 115 5.06 -18.69 -4.81
CA ALA A 115 4.94 -17.30 -5.23
C ALA A 115 6.28 -16.57 -5.23
N LYS A 116 7.10 -16.74 -4.18
CA LYS A 116 8.45 -16.17 -4.09
C LYS A 116 9.37 -16.70 -5.20
N THR A 117 9.36 -18.02 -5.43
CA THR A 117 10.18 -18.65 -6.47
C THR A 117 9.77 -18.18 -7.86
N SER A 118 8.47 -18.14 -8.16
CA SER A 118 7.94 -17.65 -9.44
C SER A 118 8.33 -16.20 -9.72
N LEU A 119 8.20 -15.32 -8.71
CA LEU A 119 8.64 -13.93 -8.82
C LEU A 119 10.16 -13.83 -9.04
N PHE A 120 10.95 -14.62 -8.31
CA PHE A 120 12.40 -14.66 -8.42
C PHE A 120 12.86 -15.10 -9.80
N ASP A 121 12.30 -16.19 -10.33
CA ASP A 121 12.64 -16.73 -11.65
C ASP A 121 12.31 -15.70 -12.74
N THR A 122 11.10 -15.12 -12.69
CA THR A 122 10.67 -14.08 -13.63
C THR A 122 11.59 -12.86 -13.58
N ALA A 123 12.00 -12.42 -12.38
CA ALA A 123 12.89 -11.28 -12.21
C ALA A 123 14.32 -11.57 -12.71
N CYS A 124 14.83 -12.79 -12.50
CA CYS A 124 16.12 -13.23 -13.05
C CYS A 124 16.09 -13.21 -14.57
N GLU A 125 15.10 -13.86 -15.19
CA GLU A 125 14.95 -13.90 -16.64
C GLU A 125 14.85 -12.49 -17.22
N TYR A 126 14.04 -11.62 -16.61
CA TYR A 126 13.91 -10.23 -17.01
C TYR A 126 15.25 -9.48 -16.92
N LYS A 127 15.91 -9.54 -15.76
CA LYS A 127 17.15 -8.81 -15.50
C LYS A 127 18.26 -9.24 -16.46
N PHE A 128 18.57 -10.54 -16.50
CA PHE A 128 19.65 -11.05 -17.33
C PHE A 128 19.34 -10.92 -18.82
N GLY A 129 18.08 -11.11 -19.21
CA GLY A 129 17.63 -10.92 -20.58
C GLY A 129 17.86 -9.50 -21.09
N TRP A 130 17.48 -8.49 -20.29
CA TRP A 130 17.67 -7.09 -20.67
C TRP A 130 19.14 -6.63 -20.56
N GLU A 131 19.90 -7.09 -19.57
CA GLU A 131 21.34 -6.80 -19.48
C GLU A 131 22.07 -7.25 -20.74
N ARG A 132 21.78 -8.48 -21.20
CA ARG A 132 22.33 -9.00 -22.45
C ARG A 132 21.89 -8.19 -23.66
N ALA A 133 20.61 -7.84 -23.76
CA ALA A 133 20.10 -7.06 -24.88
C ALA A 133 20.72 -5.64 -24.95
N ILE A 134 20.93 -4.99 -23.81
CA ILE A 134 21.61 -3.69 -23.72
C ILE A 134 23.08 -3.83 -24.13
N GLU A 135 23.77 -4.85 -23.63
CA GLU A 135 25.17 -5.11 -23.99
C GLU A 135 25.32 -5.39 -25.49
N ASP A 136 24.42 -6.18 -26.08
CA ASP A 136 24.41 -6.48 -27.50
C ASP A 136 24.11 -5.22 -28.33
N ALA A 137 23.17 -4.37 -27.90
CA ALA A 137 22.91 -3.09 -28.56
C ALA A 137 24.15 -2.19 -28.55
N ARG A 138 24.84 -2.10 -27.41
CA ARG A 138 26.07 -1.32 -27.25
C ARG A 138 27.20 -1.83 -28.14
N LYS A 139 27.42 -3.15 -28.18
CA LYS A 139 28.44 -3.78 -29.05
C LYS A 139 28.19 -3.53 -30.53
N ASN A 140 26.92 -3.50 -30.93
CA ASN A 140 26.52 -3.34 -32.33
C ASN A 140 26.22 -1.88 -32.72
N GLY A 141 26.46 -0.90 -31.84
CA GLY A 141 26.19 0.52 -32.10
C GLY A 141 24.72 0.85 -32.34
N ARG A 142 23.80 0.04 -31.82
CA ARG A 142 22.35 0.25 -31.92
C ARG A 142 21.87 1.11 -30.74
N PRO A 143 20.73 1.82 -30.87
CA PRO A 143 20.15 2.54 -29.75
C PRO A 143 19.89 1.58 -28.57
N GLU A 144 20.39 1.93 -27.39
CA GLU A 144 20.21 1.11 -26.19
C GLU A 144 18.72 1.07 -25.80
N PRO A 145 18.14 -0.12 -25.60
CA PRO A 145 16.77 -0.23 -25.13
C PRO A 145 16.66 0.33 -23.70
N THR A 146 15.53 0.98 -23.40
CA THR A 146 15.25 1.55 -22.08
C THR A 146 14.05 0.86 -21.44
N PRO A 147 14.18 -0.44 -21.09
CA PRO A 147 13.09 -1.20 -20.50
C PRO A 147 12.70 -0.63 -19.13
N LEU A 148 11.46 -0.90 -18.75
CA LEU A 148 10.90 -0.51 -17.47
C LEU A 148 10.35 -1.75 -16.75
N PRO A 149 10.79 -2.04 -15.52
CA PRO A 149 11.90 -1.41 -14.79
C PRO A 149 13.26 -1.58 -15.50
N HIS A 150 14.22 -0.67 -15.27
CA HIS A 150 15.56 -0.87 -15.83
C HIS A 150 16.24 -2.06 -15.13
N PRO A 151 16.98 -2.96 -15.83
CA PRO A 151 17.54 -4.17 -15.22
C PRO A 151 18.47 -3.92 -14.03
N ALA A 152 19.25 -2.83 -14.06
CA ALA A 152 20.09 -2.42 -12.93
C ALA A 152 19.30 -1.99 -11.68
N ASP A 153 18.02 -1.65 -11.83
CA ASP A 153 17.13 -1.29 -10.72
C ASP A 153 16.42 -2.53 -10.15
N VAL A 154 16.51 -3.68 -10.82
CA VAL A 154 16.00 -4.97 -10.34
C VAL A 154 17.11 -5.64 -9.52
N ILE A 155 16.94 -5.68 -8.20
CA ILE A 155 17.92 -6.25 -7.27
C ILE A 155 17.42 -7.63 -6.87
N VAL A 156 18.21 -8.64 -7.25
CA VAL A 156 17.93 -10.05 -6.97
C VAL A 156 18.95 -10.55 -5.96
N ASP A 157 18.48 -11.04 -4.82
CA ASP A 157 19.32 -11.73 -3.84
C ASP A 157 19.20 -13.23 -4.06
N LEU A 158 20.28 -13.83 -4.56
CA LEU A 158 20.37 -15.25 -4.87
C LEU A 158 20.34 -16.14 -3.62
N ALA A 159 20.76 -15.62 -2.46
CA ALA A 159 20.82 -16.40 -1.23
C ALA A 159 19.44 -16.49 -0.55
N SER A 160 18.68 -15.40 -0.55
CA SER A 160 17.36 -15.35 0.07
C SER A 160 16.20 -15.55 -0.92
N ALA A 161 16.49 -15.65 -2.22
CA ALA A 161 15.51 -15.68 -3.30
C ALA A 161 14.52 -14.50 -3.25
N THR A 162 15.01 -13.32 -2.84
CA THR A 162 14.19 -12.10 -2.76
C THR A 162 14.49 -11.15 -3.92
N VAL A 163 13.46 -10.39 -4.30
CA VAL A 163 13.53 -9.39 -5.38
C VAL A 163 13.08 -8.05 -4.82
N THR A 164 13.89 -7.02 -5.06
CA THR A 164 13.57 -5.63 -4.70
C THR A 164 13.80 -4.71 -5.90
N TYR A 165 13.07 -3.60 -5.94
CA TYR A 165 13.14 -2.63 -7.03
C TYR A 165 13.60 -1.29 -6.47
N ALA A 166 14.71 -0.78 -6.99
CA ALA A 166 15.27 0.50 -6.55
C ALA A 166 14.77 1.69 -7.39
N GLY A 167 14.23 1.43 -8.58
CA GLY A 167 13.80 2.44 -9.54
C GLY A 167 12.32 2.31 -9.92
N PRO A 168 11.86 3.15 -10.86
CA PRO A 168 10.48 3.15 -11.30
C PRO A 168 10.12 1.84 -12.01
N ILE A 169 8.94 1.31 -11.72
CA ILE A 169 8.40 0.07 -12.30
C ILE A 169 7.34 0.39 -13.35
N THR A 170 6.58 1.46 -13.14
CA THR A 170 5.51 1.90 -14.05
C THR A 170 5.88 3.16 -14.81
N HIS A 171 5.27 3.36 -15.98
CA HIS A 171 5.49 4.58 -16.78
C HIS A 171 5.12 5.86 -16.03
N GLU A 172 4.09 5.80 -15.18
CA GLU A 172 3.68 6.93 -14.34
C GLU A 172 4.72 7.26 -13.28
N GLU A 173 5.26 6.23 -12.61
CA GLU A 173 6.36 6.39 -11.67
C GLU A 173 7.59 6.95 -12.37
N LYS A 174 7.95 6.44 -13.55
CA LYS A 174 9.07 6.93 -14.35
C LYS A 174 8.91 8.41 -14.66
N ALA A 175 7.73 8.85 -15.10
CA ALA A 175 7.49 10.26 -15.37
C ALA A 175 7.63 11.16 -14.13
N ARG A 176 7.21 10.68 -12.95
CA ARG A 176 7.43 11.39 -11.67
C ARG A 176 8.91 11.42 -11.31
N TRP A 177 9.59 10.31 -11.50
CA TRP A 177 11.02 10.13 -11.24
C TRP A 177 11.86 11.07 -12.11
N ASP A 178 11.58 11.12 -13.41
CA ASP A 178 12.28 11.98 -14.36
C ASP A 178 12.12 13.47 -13.99
N ARG A 179 10.90 13.91 -13.64
CA ARG A 179 10.68 15.29 -13.14
C ARG A 179 11.49 15.61 -11.89
N MET A 180 11.62 14.65 -10.98
CA MET A 180 12.41 14.82 -9.77
C MET A 180 13.92 14.92 -10.08
N LEU A 181 14.42 14.12 -11.02
CA LEU A 181 15.80 14.21 -11.50
C LEU A 181 16.08 15.51 -12.26
N GLU A 182 15.11 16.01 -13.03
CA GLU A 182 15.16 17.33 -13.68
C GLU A 182 15.25 18.43 -12.63
N TYR A 183 14.38 18.42 -11.62
CA TYR A 183 14.41 19.38 -10.53
C TYR A 183 15.75 19.34 -9.75
N ARG A 184 16.33 18.16 -9.53
CA ARG A 184 17.68 18.02 -8.97
C ARG A 184 18.74 18.71 -9.82
N ALA A 185 18.65 18.59 -11.15
CA ALA A 185 19.56 19.26 -12.07
C ALA A 185 19.39 20.79 -12.02
N GLU A 186 18.16 21.28 -11.87
CA GLU A 186 17.91 22.71 -11.65
C GLU A 186 18.51 23.21 -10.34
N LEU A 187 18.45 22.41 -9.27
CA LEU A 187 19.09 22.74 -8.00
C LEU A 187 20.61 22.87 -8.15
N GLN A 188 21.26 21.95 -8.88
CA GLN A 188 22.70 22.09 -9.21
C GLN A 188 22.98 23.41 -9.94
N ALA A 189 22.19 23.76 -10.95
CA ALA A 189 22.36 25.01 -11.69
C ALA A 189 22.19 26.24 -10.78
N LYS A 190 21.22 26.20 -9.87
CA LYS A 190 21.02 27.25 -8.86
C LYS A 190 22.20 27.35 -7.89
N VAL A 191 22.73 26.22 -7.42
CA VAL A 191 23.93 26.19 -6.56
C VAL A 191 25.11 26.89 -7.25
N SER A 192 25.43 26.52 -8.50
CA SER A 192 26.51 27.16 -9.26
C SER A 192 26.26 28.66 -9.52
N LEU A 193 25.00 29.06 -9.76
CA LEU A 193 24.63 30.46 -9.92
C LEU A 193 24.84 31.26 -8.62
N LEU A 194 24.39 30.73 -7.48
CA LEU A 194 24.53 31.36 -6.17
C LEU A 194 26.00 31.44 -5.75
N ALA A 195 26.76 30.36 -5.97
CA ALA A 195 28.20 30.32 -5.69
C ALA A 195 28.98 31.36 -6.50
N SER A 196 28.74 31.43 -7.82
CA SER A 196 29.39 32.43 -8.68
C SER A 196 28.95 33.87 -8.36
N GLY A 197 27.66 34.06 -8.02
CA GLY A 197 27.12 35.33 -7.56
C GLY A 197 27.77 35.80 -6.26
N TYR A 198 27.87 34.93 -5.26
CA TYR A 198 28.55 35.21 -4.00
C TYR A 198 30.03 35.57 -4.21
N LYS A 199 30.77 34.76 -4.99
CA LYS A 199 32.20 34.99 -5.30
C LYS A 199 32.42 36.37 -5.93
N ARG A 200 31.54 36.78 -6.85
CA ARG A 200 31.59 38.11 -7.51
C ARG A 200 31.34 39.26 -6.54
N LEU A 201 30.34 39.15 -5.66
CA LEU A 201 29.98 40.22 -4.73
C LEU A 201 30.96 40.34 -3.56
N LYS A 202 31.52 39.22 -3.08
CA LYS A 202 32.58 39.23 -2.06
C LYS A 202 33.84 40.00 -2.52
N GLY A 203 34.11 39.98 -3.82
CA GLY A 203 35.22 40.74 -4.42
C GLY A 203 34.95 42.23 -4.65
N ALA A 204 33.70 42.70 -4.51
CA ALA A 204 33.33 44.08 -4.78
C ALA A 204 33.73 45.03 -3.65
N LYS A 205 34.13 46.26 -4.01
CA LYS A 205 34.38 47.37 -3.07
C LYS A 205 33.56 48.58 -3.50
N PRO A 206 32.67 49.15 -2.66
CA PRO A 206 32.37 48.73 -1.28
C PRO A 206 31.60 47.39 -1.19
N PRO A 207 31.60 46.72 -0.02
CA PRO A 207 30.86 45.48 0.19
C PRO A 207 29.35 45.66 -0.05
N ILE A 208 28.75 44.73 -0.78
CA ILE A 208 27.32 44.78 -1.10
C ILE A 208 26.55 43.89 -0.09
N PRO A 209 25.59 44.44 0.67
CA PRO A 209 24.89 43.72 1.75
C PRO A 209 24.21 42.41 1.32
N ILE A 210 23.76 42.28 0.06
CA ILE A 210 23.05 41.09 -0.43
C ILE A 210 23.92 39.82 -0.49
N ALA A 211 25.25 39.95 -0.32
CA ALA A 211 26.15 38.81 -0.32
C ALA A 211 25.87 37.80 0.80
N SER A 212 25.42 38.24 1.98
CA SER A 212 25.05 37.32 3.07
C SER A 212 23.79 36.54 2.75
N THR A 213 22.75 37.20 2.21
CA THR A 213 21.50 36.54 1.77
C THR A 213 21.78 35.50 0.70
N LEU A 214 22.66 35.79 -0.25
CA LEU A 214 23.07 34.81 -1.27
C LEU A 214 23.81 33.60 -0.68
N ALA A 215 24.62 33.80 0.37
CA ALA A 215 25.29 32.69 1.05
C ALA A 215 24.27 31.79 1.79
N GLU A 216 23.26 32.38 2.43
CA GLU A 216 22.17 31.62 3.06
C GLU A 216 21.34 30.85 2.04
N ASP A 217 20.98 31.47 0.92
CA ASP A 217 20.26 30.81 -0.18
C ASP A 217 21.10 29.69 -0.81
N TRP A 218 22.42 29.90 -0.95
CA TRP A 218 23.35 28.87 -1.45
C TRP A 218 23.39 27.66 -0.52
N LYS A 219 23.49 27.89 0.80
CA LYS A 219 23.40 26.83 1.80
C LYS A 219 22.08 26.08 1.70
N ARG A 220 20.94 26.77 1.74
CA ARG A 220 19.62 26.14 1.66
C ARG A 220 19.43 25.31 0.39
N THR A 221 19.91 25.81 -0.75
CA THR A 221 19.81 25.10 -2.03
C THR A 221 20.72 23.86 -2.06
N THR A 222 21.89 23.94 -1.42
CA THR A 222 22.79 22.78 -1.21
C THR A 222 22.09 21.70 -0.38
N ASP A 223 21.47 22.10 0.74
CA ASP A 223 20.74 21.18 1.63
C ASP A 223 19.57 20.51 0.89
N TRP A 224 18.80 21.27 0.11
CA TRP A 224 17.70 20.71 -0.71
C TRP A 224 18.19 19.75 -1.79
N TYR A 225 19.35 20.01 -2.39
CA TYR A 225 19.95 19.07 -3.34
C TYR A 225 20.29 17.75 -2.65
N ASP A 226 20.91 17.80 -1.48
CA ASP A 226 21.28 16.61 -0.71
C ASP A 226 20.06 15.81 -0.28
N GLU A 227 19.01 16.47 0.24
CA GLU A 227 17.75 15.83 0.66
C GLU A 227 17.08 15.06 -0.49
N LEU A 228 17.15 15.60 -1.70
CA LEU A 228 16.61 14.94 -2.90
C LEU A 228 17.55 13.83 -3.40
N ASN A 229 18.86 14.06 -3.39
CA ASN A 229 19.84 13.19 -4.01
C ASN A 229 20.27 12.00 -3.14
N GLU A 230 20.28 12.13 -1.81
CA GLU A 230 20.77 11.09 -0.90
C GLU A 230 19.86 9.84 -0.85
N PRO A 231 18.52 9.94 -0.81
CA PRO A 231 17.64 8.77 -0.82
C PRO A 231 17.64 8.00 -2.14
N LEU A 232 18.12 8.61 -3.23
CA LEU A 232 18.13 7.97 -4.55
C LEU A 232 19.03 6.73 -4.57
N PRO A 233 18.72 5.70 -5.37
CA PRO A 233 19.64 4.60 -5.63
C PRO A 233 20.94 5.09 -6.25
N ILE A 234 22.02 4.34 -6.02
CA ILE A 234 23.38 4.67 -6.48
C ILE A 234 23.43 5.07 -7.96
N ARG A 235 22.66 4.38 -8.83
CA ARG A 235 22.59 4.67 -10.27
C ARG A 235 22.10 6.10 -10.59
N TYR A 236 21.27 6.69 -9.74
CA TYR A 236 20.65 7.99 -9.95
C TYR A 236 21.32 9.12 -9.17
N ARG A 237 22.11 8.79 -8.12
CA ARG A 237 22.86 9.77 -7.35
C ARG A 237 23.89 10.49 -8.22
N ARG A 238 24.05 11.79 -8.00
CA ARG A 238 25.09 12.60 -8.63
C ARG A 238 25.81 13.47 -7.59
N PRO A 239 27.13 13.68 -7.72
CA PRO A 239 27.84 14.64 -6.90
C PRO A 239 27.31 16.06 -7.15
N LEU A 240 27.44 16.93 -6.15
CA LEU A 240 27.09 18.34 -6.24
C LEU A 240 28.36 19.17 -6.48
N ASP A 241 28.39 19.94 -7.56
CA ASP A 241 29.45 20.92 -7.84
C ASP A 241 29.17 22.25 -7.13
N ASP A 242 30.22 23.05 -6.90
CA ASP A 242 30.13 24.35 -6.20
C ASP A 242 29.42 24.27 -4.84
N ARG A 243 29.72 23.23 -4.06
CA ARG A 243 29.13 23.02 -2.75
C ARG A 243 29.40 24.19 -1.80
N PHE A 244 28.40 24.55 -1.00
CA PHE A 244 28.52 25.56 0.03
C PHE A 244 29.53 25.14 1.11
N ASP A 245 30.43 26.05 1.50
CA ASP A 245 31.38 25.86 2.60
C ASP A 245 30.88 26.59 3.85
N ALA A 246 30.73 25.87 4.95
CA ALA A 246 30.25 26.41 6.22
C ALA A 246 31.12 27.57 6.75
N SER A 247 32.41 27.61 6.40
CA SER A 247 33.32 28.68 6.82
C SER A 247 32.93 30.07 6.25
N ILE A 248 32.06 30.10 5.24
CA ILE A 248 31.62 31.33 4.56
C ILE A 248 30.74 32.20 5.46
N LEU A 249 29.93 31.58 6.34
CA LEU A 249 29.08 32.30 7.30
C LEU A 249 29.80 32.60 8.62
N ASP A 250 30.84 31.82 8.94
CA ASP A 250 31.63 31.97 10.19
C ASP A 250 32.73 33.03 10.10
N THR A 251 32.86 33.77 8.99
CA THR A 251 33.87 34.84 8.91
C THR A 251 33.41 36.04 9.77
N PRO A 252 34.03 36.33 10.94
CA PRO A 252 33.63 37.47 11.73
C PRO A 252 33.89 38.74 10.93
N ALA A 253 32.87 39.59 10.82
CA ALA A 253 33.06 40.95 10.34
C ALA A 253 34.19 41.58 11.17
N LYS A 254 35.35 41.82 10.55
CA LYS A 254 36.44 42.57 11.21
C LYS A 254 35.84 43.90 11.66
N ARG A 255 35.50 43.99 12.95
CA ARG A 255 35.23 45.27 13.61
C ARG A 255 36.48 46.10 13.38
N GLN A 256 36.38 47.14 12.56
CA GLN A 256 37.35 48.21 12.57
C GLN A 256 37.22 48.86 13.96
N THR A 257 38.07 48.43 14.87
CA THR A 257 38.38 49.18 16.08
C THR A 257 39.09 50.44 15.60
N ASN A 258 38.34 51.53 15.47
CA ASN A 258 38.93 52.86 15.44
C ASN A 258 39.44 53.13 16.86
N ASP A 259 40.74 52.97 17.05
CA ASP A 259 41.45 53.57 18.17
C ASP A 259 41.49 55.08 17.94
N THR A 260 40.86 55.85 18.83
CA THR A 260 41.26 57.22 19.18
C THR A 260 40.87 57.46 20.63
#